data_AF-A0A971TQD4-F1
#
_entry.id   AF-A0A971TQD4-F1
#
_cell.length_a   1.000
_cell.length_b   1.000
_cell.length_c   1.000
_cell.angle_alpha   90.00
_cell.angle_beta   90.00
_cell.angle_gamma   90.00
#
_symmetry.space_group_name_H-M   'P 1'
#
loop_
_entity.id
_entity.type
_entity.pdbx_description
1 polymer ?
#
loop_
_entity_poly.entity_id
_entity_poly.type
_entity_poly.pdbx_seq_one_letter_code
_entity_poly.pdbx_strand_id
1 'polypeptide(L)' 'MLWFIPKPPVEAIIAGARTGKIGDGKIFVLDLHECIRIRTGETGREAIG' A
#
# COMPACT_ATOMS: atom_id res chain seq x y z
N MET A 1 15.67 1.83 -22.82
CA MET A 1 14.24 1.54 -22.60
C MET A 1 14.07 1.02 -21.17
N LEU A 2 13.97 1.94 -20.21
CA LEU A 2 13.76 1.58 -18.81
C LEU A 2 12.25 1.44 -18.60
N TRP A 3 11.80 0.20 -18.39
CA TRP A 3 10.44 -0.09 -18.02
C TRP A 3 10.17 0.53 -16.64
N PHE A 4 9.19 1.43 -16.56
CA PHE A 4 8.67 1.92 -15.29
C PHE A 4 7.87 0.77 -14.67
N ILE A 5 8.56 -0.12 -13.95
CA ILE A 5 7.91 -1.13 -13.13
C ILE A 5 7.45 -0.39 -11.87
N PRO A 6 6.13 -0.27 -11.62
CA PRO A 6 5.67 0.33 -10.38
C PRO A 6 6.21 -0.51 -9.22
N LYS A 7 6.99 0.15 -8.35
CA LYS A 7 7.53 -0.52 -7.17
C LYS A 7 6.37 -0.95 -6.26
N PRO A 8 6.47 -2.12 -5.60
CA PRO A 8 5.53 -2.50 -4.55
C PRO A 8 5.28 -1.33 -3.58
N PRO A 9 4.05 -1.13 -3.06
CA PRO A 9 3.71 0.05 -2.25
C PRO A 9 4.69 0.33 -1.11
N VAL A 10 5.17 -0.72 -0.46
CA VAL A 10 6.17 -0.64 0.61
C VAL A 10 7.48 0.01 0.14
N GLU A 11 8.01 -0.38 -1.02
CA GLU A 11 9.24 0.18 -1.56
C GLU A 11 9.09 1.65 -1.95
N ALA A 12 7.93 2.03 -2.50
CA ALA A 12 7.64 3.43 -2.82
C ALA A 12 7.60 4.29 -1.55
N ILE A 13 6.95 3.80 -0.49
CA ILE A 13 6.90 4.48 0.81
C ILE A 13 8.31 4.59 1.41
N ILE A 14 9.12 3.53 1.38
CA ILE A 14 10.51 3.56 1.86
C ILE A 14 11.32 4.60 1.09
N ALA A 15 11.20 4.62 -0.23
CA ALA A 15 11.95 5.55 -1.07
C ALA A 15 11.59 7.03 -0.79
N GLY A 16 10.33 7.32 -0.44
CA GLY A 16 9.88 8.67 -0.10
C GLY A 16 10.16 9.08 1.36
N ALA A 17 10.12 8.14 2.31
CA ALA A 17 10.19 8.45 3.74
C ALA A 17 11.60 8.35 4.35
N ARG A 18 12.52 7.58 3.75
CA ARG A 18 13.84 7.31 4.35
C ARG A 18 14.79 8.51 4.21
N THR A 19 15.17 9.09 5.35
CA THR A 19 16.21 10.14 5.41
C THR A 19 17.58 9.61 5.83
N GLY A 20 17.63 8.37 6.33
CA GLY A 20 18.84 7.75 6.87
C GLY A 20 19.12 8.10 8.33
N LYS A 21 18.21 8.82 9.00
CA LYS A 21 18.34 9.23 10.40
C LYS A 21 17.49 8.36 11.32
N ILE A 22 17.88 8.28 12.58
CA ILE A 22 17.04 7.66 13.62
C ILE A 22 15.71 8.44 13.68
N GLY A 23 14.60 7.71 13.56
CA GLY A 23 13.26 8.29 13.58
C GLY A 23 12.52 8.26 12.24
N ASP A 24 13.09 7.71 11.16
CA ASP A 24 12.43 7.53 9.85
C ASP A 24 11.09 6.76 9.89
N GLY A 25 10.74 6.14 11.03
CA GLY A 25 9.45 5.52 11.28
C GLY A 25 9.46 4.01 11.05
N LYS A 26 8.26 3.43 10.94
CA LYS A 26 8.04 1.99 10.75
C LYS A 26 6.90 1.80 9.76
N ILE A 27 6.99 0.74 8.95
CA ILE A 27 5.89 0.27 8.11
C ILE A 27 5.39 -1.02 8.73
N PHE A 28 4.08 -1.07 8.99
CA PHE A 28 3.40 -2.28 9.42
C PHE A 28 2.57 -2.80 8.26
N VAL A 29 2.74 -4.08 7.97
CA VAL A 29 1.91 -4.79 6.99
C VAL A 29 0.97 -5.68 7.80
N LEU A 30 -0.32 -5.51 7.57
CA LEU A 30 -1.38 -6.26 8.23
C LEU A 30 -2.27 -6.86 7.16
N ASP A 31 -2.76 -8.07 7.40
CA ASP A 31 -3.74 -8.69 6.53
C ASP A 31 -5.09 -7.98 6.68
N LEU A 32 -5.68 -7.57 5.57
CA LEU A 32 -7.06 -7.09 5.53
C LEU A 32 -7.96 -8.27 5.19
N HIS A 33 -8.72 -8.75 6.18
CA HIS A 33 -9.56 -9.93 6.00
C HIS A 33 -10.73 -9.68 5.05
N GLU A 34 -11.37 -8.50 5.12
CA GLU A 34 -12.54 -8.18 4.31
C GLU A 34 -12.65 -6.68 4.04
N CYS A 35 -13.20 -6.31 2.88
CA CYS A 35 -13.55 -4.95 2.50
C CYS A 35 -14.99 -4.97 1.97
N ILE A 36 -15.83 -4.00 2.37
CA ILE A 36 -17.23 -3.92 1.97
C ILE A 36 -17.54 -2.49 1.49
N ARG A 37 -18.08 -2.35 0.28
CA ARG A 37 -18.51 -1.07 -0.28
C ARG A 37 -19.95 -0.77 0.12
N ILE A 38 -20.13 0.20 1.02
CA ILE A 38 -21.45 0.55 1.59
C ILE A 38 -22.52 0.84 0.53
N ARG A 39 -22.16 1.54 -0.55
CA ARG A 39 -23.11 1.96 -1.60
C ARG A 39 -23.73 0.80 -2.40
N THR A 40 -22.96 -0.26 -2.63
CA THR A 40 -23.32 -1.36 -3.55
C THR A 40 -23.43 -2.72 -2.86
N GLY A 41 -22.85 -2.86 -1.67
CA GLY A 41 -22.71 -4.14 -0.99
C GLY A 41 -21.59 -5.04 -1.54
N GLU A 42 -20.79 -4.55 -2.51
CA GLU A 42 -19.65 -5.32 -3.05
C GLU A 42 -18.63 -5.63 -1.95
N THR A 43 -18.00 -6.80 -2.04
CA THR A 43 -17.03 -7.28 -1.05
C THR A 43 -15.68 -7.62 -1.68
N GLY A 44 -14.64 -7.72 -0.85
CA GLY A 44 -13.31 -8.15 -1.27
C GLY A 44 -12.67 -7.22 -2.29
N ARG A 45 -12.16 -7.77 -3.40
CA ARG A 45 -11.47 -6.98 -4.44
C ARG A 45 -12.40 -6.03 -5.18
N GLU A 46 -13.63 -6.43 -5.45
CA GLU A 46 -14.64 -5.59 -6.12
C GLU A 46 -14.98 -4.35 -5.29
N ALA A 47 -14.92 -4.46 -3.96
CA ALA A 47 -15.09 -3.32 -3.07
C ALA A 47 -13.95 -2.28 -3.21
N ILE A 48 -12.73 -2.75 -3.50
CA ILE A 48 -11.51 -1.93 -3.66
C ILE A 48 -11.42 -1.34 -5.08
N GLY A 49 -11.89 -2.10 -6.08
CA GLY A 49 -11.73 -1.85 -7.52
C GLY A 49 -12.50 -0.68 -8.11
#